data_AF-A0A086YMG0-F1
#
_entry.id   AF-A0A086YMG0-F1
#
_cell.length_a   1.000
_cell.length_b   1.000
_cell.length_c   1.000
_cell.angle_alpha   90.00
_cell.angle_beta   90.00
_cell.angle_gamma   90.00
#
_symmetry.space_group_name_H-M   'P 1'
#
loop_
_entity.id
_entity.type
_entity.pdbx_description
1 polymer ?
#
loop_
_entity_poly.entity_id
_entity_poly.type
_entity_poly.pdbx_seq_one_letter_code
_entity_poly.pdbx_strand_id
1 'polypeptide(L)' 'MTDVNSPLILQAGDFSLDNVVDIDDLLIIRNSYGTVPGDNWWNPLVDVNQDAKIGIIDLVYMARNYAKYGQ' A
#
# COMPACT_ATOMS: atom_id res chain seq x y z
N MET A 1 18.51 14.20 15.93
CA MET A 1 19.18 12.98 15.46
C MET A 1 18.14 12.18 14.70
N THR A 2 18.02 12.43 13.40
CA THR A 2 17.17 11.62 12.52
C THR A 2 17.99 10.39 12.18
N ASP A 3 17.62 9.25 12.76
CA ASP A 3 18.25 7.98 12.43
C ASP A 3 18.03 7.74 10.93
N VAL A 4 19.13 7.75 10.18
CA VAL A 4 19.17 7.52 8.73
C VAL A 4 18.87 6.05 8.38
N ASN A 5 18.56 5.23 9.40
CA ASN A 5 18.08 3.87 9.28
C ASN A 5 16.59 3.78 9.65
N SER A 6 15.77 4.75 9.21
CA SER A 6 14.32 4.60 9.28
C SER A 6 13.99 3.22 8.68
N PRO A 7 13.40 2.27 9.43
CA PRO A 7 13.06 0.97 8.87
C PRO A 7 12.26 1.28 7.63
N LEU A 8 12.75 0.82 6.48
CA LEU A 8 12.25 1.18 5.16
C LEU A 8 10.73 1.05 5.23
N ILE A 9 10.02 2.18 5.43
CA ILE A 9 8.62 2.12 5.79
C ILE A 9 7.96 1.47 4.60
N LEU A 10 7.42 0.26 4.77
CA LEU A 10 6.69 -0.46 3.73
C LEU A 10 5.33 0.21 3.46
N GLN A 11 5.22 1.53 3.67
CA GLN A 11 4.00 2.32 3.47
C GLN A 11 3.43 2.14 2.06
N ALA A 12 4.31 1.91 1.08
CA ALA A 12 3.92 1.58 -0.29
C ALA A 12 3.82 0.06 -0.49
N GLY A 13 2.96 -0.63 0.27
CA GLY A 13 2.68 -2.04 0.01
C GLY A 13 2.27 -2.88 1.21
N ASP A 14 2.65 -2.54 2.44
CA ASP A 14 2.27 -3.25 3.68
C ASP A 14 1.03 -2.58 4.26
N PHE A 15 -0.13 -2.92 3.69
CA PHE A 15 -1.43 -2.41 4.11
C PHE A 15 -2.03 -3.24 5.23
N SER A 16 -1.59 -4.49 5.38
CA SER A 16 -2.01 -5.39 6.45
C SER A 16 -1.36 -5.06 7.80
N LEU A 17 -0.23 -4.34 7.77
CA LEU A 17 0.63 -3.99 8.91
C LEU A 17 1.22 -5.22 9.60
N ASP A 18 1.42 -6.30 8.84
CA ASP A 18 2.03 -7.54 9.32
C ASP A 18 3.55 -7.59 9.10
N ASN A 19 4.13 -6.48 8.62
CA ASN A 19 5.56 -6.28 8.38
C ASN A 19 6.11 -7.13 7.23
N VAL A 20 5.25 -7.63 6.33
CA VAL A 20 5.61 -8.20 5.03
C VAL A 20 4.74 -7.59 3.95
N VAL A 21 5.25 -7.53 2.71
CA VAL A 21 4.46 -7.14 1.53
C VAL A 21 4.16 -8.38 0.72
N ASP A 22 2.95 -8.92 0.84
CA ASP A 22 2.57 -10.18 0.21
C ASP A 22 1.14 -10.21 -0.34
N ILE A 23 0.55 -11.40 -0.42
CA ILE A 23 -0.78 -11.59 -0.96
C ILE A 23 -1.87 -10.93 -0.09
N ASP A 24 -1.66 -10.80 1.21
CA ASP A 24 -2.65 -10.22 2.12
C ASP A 24 -2.84 -8.73 1.84
N ASP A 25 -1.76 -8.02 1.49
CA ASP A 25 -1.83 -6.63 1.04
C ASP A 25 -2.55 -6.47 -0.31
N LEU A 26 -2.33 -7.41 -1.24
CA LEU A 26 -3.03 -7.41 -2.51
C LEU A 26 -4.54 -7.62 -2.32
N LEU A 27 -4.95 -8.44 -1.33
CA LEU A 27 -6.36 -8.61 -0.98
C LEU A 27 -6.97 -7.32 -0.43
N ILE A 28 -6.19 -6.50 0.27
CA ILE A 28 -6.63 -5.16 0.71
C ILE A 28 -6.83 -4.23 -0.49
N ILE A 29 -5.87 -4.17 -1.43
CA ILE A 29 -6.04 -3.38 -2.67
C ILE A 29 -7.29 -3.82 -3.44
N ARG A 30 -7.50 -5.14 -3.57
CA ARG A 30 -8.64 -5.72 -4.30
C ARG A 30 -9.98 -5.18 -3.78
N ASN A 31 -10.12 -4.99 -2.48
CA ASN A 31 -11.38 -4.52 -1.89
C ASN A 31 -11.72 -3.08 -2.28
N SER A 32 -10.70 -2.27 -2.58
CA SER A 32 -10.85 -0.84 -2.91
C SER A 32 -10.55 -0.52 -4.38
N TYR A 33 -10.24 -1.52 -5.21
CA TYR A 33 -9.82 -1.31 -6.59
C TYR A 33 -10.90 -0.62 -7.44
N GLY A 34 -10.51 0.46 -8.13
CA GLY A 34 -11.39 1.25 -8.98
C GLY A 34 -12.23 2.30 -8.25
N THR A 35 -12.04 2.47 -6.93
CA THR A 35 -12.78 3.45 -6.13
C THR A 35 -12.08 4.81 -6.10
N VAL A 36 -12.86 5.85 -5.76
CA VAL A 36 -12.44 7.24 -5.54
C VAL A 36 -13.01 7.77 -4.21
N PRO A 37 -12.55 8.93 -3.68
CA PRO A 37 -13.09 9.50 -2.45
C PRO A 37 -14.61 9.66 -2.49
N GLY A 38 -15.28 9.09 -1.48
CA GLY A 38 -16.74 9.09 -1.34
C GLY A 38 -17.40 7.76 -1.69
N ASP A 39 -16.70 6.85 -2.38
CA ASP A 39 -17.19 5.49 -2.58
C ASP A 39 -17.14 4.69 -1.27
N ASN A 40 -18.10 3.78 -1.08
CA ASN A 40 -18.22 2.96 0.14
C ASN A 40 -16.98 2.12 0.45
N TRP A 41 -16.22 1.76 -0.58
CA TRP A 41 -15.04 0.92 -0.47
C TRP A 41 -13.73 1.70 -0.61
N TRP A 42 -13.79 3.03 -0.66
CA TRP A 42 -12.61 3.89 -0.66
C TRP A 42 -11.76 3.63 0.58
N ASN A 43 -10.48 3.31 0.37
CA ASN A 43 -9.52 3.19 1.44
C ASN A 43 -8.32 4.12 1.17
N PRO A 44 -8.22 5.27 1.88
CA PRO A 44 -7.14 6.22 1.63
C PRO A 44 -5.75 5.67 1.94
N LEU A 45 -5.63 4.55 2.66
CA LEU A 45 -4.34 3.88 2.89
C LEU A 45 -3.80 3.20 1.61
N VAL A 46 -4.69 2.83 0.69
CA VAL A 46 -4.34 2.11 -0.55
C VAL A 46 -3.95 3.07 -1.69
N ASP A 47 -4.40 4.33 -1.63
CA ASP A 47 -4.03 5.41 -2.57
C ASP A 47 -2.60 5.91 -2.28
N VAL A 48 -1.62 5.07 -2.62
CA VAL A 48 -0.21 5.28 -2.26
C VAL A 48 0.46 6.36 -3.10
N ASN A 49 -0.06 6.63 -4.30
CA ASN A 49 0.41 7.73 -5.14
C ASN A 49 -0.39 9.03 -4.92
N GLN A 50 -1.42 9.01 -4.07
CA GLN A 50 -2.23 10.16 -3.66
C GLN A 50 -2.89 10.87 -4.86
N ASP A 51 -3.35 10.11 -5.85
CA ASP A 51 -4.02 10.65 -7.03
C ASP A 51 -5.56 10.63 -6.93
N ALA A 52 -6.09 10.29 -5.75
CA ALA A 52 -7.51 10.16 -5.45
C ALA A 52 -8.20 9.06 -6.28
N LYS A 53 -7.46 8.03 -6.71
CA LYS A 53 -8.00 6.87 -7.42
C LYS A 53 -7.18 5.63 -7.12
N ILE A 54 -7.83 4.60 -6.58
CA ILE A 54 -7.17 3.31 -6.38
C ILE A 54 -7.19 2.53 -7.68
N GLY A 55 -6.01 2.26 -8.25
CA GLY A 55 -5.88 1.61 -9.55
C GLY A 55 -4.54 0.95 -9.81
N ILE A 56 -4.18 0.87 -11.09
CA ILE A 56 -2.97 0.15 -11.54
C ILE A 56 -1.68 0.80 -11.04
N ILE A 57 -1.68 2.11 -10.81
CA ILE A 57 -0.50 2.81 -10.30
C ILE A 57 -0.19 2.33 -8.87
N ASP A 58 -1.20 2.22 -8.00
CA ASP A 58 -1.05 1.70 -6.64
C ASP A 58 -0.55 0.26 -6.62
N LEU A 59 -1.11 -0.60 -7.50
CA LEU A 59 -0.64 -1.96 -7.69
C LEU A 59 0.85 -2.01 -8.09
N VAL A 60 1.30 -1.09 -8.96
CA VAL A 60 2.72 -1.02 -9.37
C VAL A 60 3.61 -0.62 -8.19
N TYR A 61 3.16 0.29 -7.33
CA TYR A 61 3.90 0.65 -6.11
C TYR A 61 4.02 -0.54 -5.14
N MET A 62 2.91 -1.26 -4.89
CA MET A 62 2.93 -2.49 -4.07
C MET A 62 3.86 -3.55 -4.68
N ALA A 63 3.73 -3.82 -5.98
CA ALA A 63 4.53 -4.86 -6.66
C ALA A 63 6.05 -4.59 -6.60
N ARG A 64 6.48 -3.32 -6.56
CA ARG A 64 7.90 -2.94 -6.37
C ARG A 64 8.43 -3.28 -4.98
N ASN A 65 7.54 -3.54 -4.03
CA ASN A 65 7.87 -3.90 -2.66
C ASN A 65 7.52 -5.36 -2.33
N TYR A 66 6.96 -6.12 -3.27
CA TYR A 66 6.58 -7.52 -3.05
C TYR A 66 7.74 -8.35 -2.45
N ALA A 67 7.41 -9.16 -1.46
CA ALA A 67 8.31 -9.99 -0.66
C ALA A 67 9.35 -9.23 0.19
N LYS A 68 9.27 -7.91 0.30
CA LYS A 68 10.03 -7.16 1.32
C LYS A 68 9.35 -7.34 2.68
N TYR A 69 10.15 -7.31 3.73
CA TYR A 69 9.72 -7.41 5.12
C TYR A 69 10.58 -6.45 5.96
N GLY A 70 10.05 -5.96 7.08
CA GLY A 70 10.83 -5.10 7.98
C GLY A 70 11.92 -5.89 8.69
N GLN A 71 13.11 -5.28 8.82
CA GLN A 71 14.24 -5.82 9.61
C GLN A 71 14.12 -5.50 11.09
#